data_AF-A0A7K0V0E8-F1
#
_entry.id   AF-A0A7K0V0E8-F1
#
_cell.length_a   1.000
_cell.length_b   1.000
_cell.length_c   1.000
_cell.angle_alpha   90.00
_cell.angle_beta   90.00
_cell.angle_gamma   90.00
#
_symmetry.space_group_name_H-M   'P 1'
#
loop_
_entity.id
_entity.type
_entity.pdbx_description
1 polymer ?
#
loop_
_entity_poly.entity_id
_entity_poly.type
_entity_poly.pdbx_seq_one_letter_code
_entity_poly.pdbx_strand_id
1 'polypeptide(L)'
;MRAGFLFSEVRIGLRRNLTMTFAVMITVAISLTLLGIGLLANSQVRVMKDYWYDKIEVSVFLCGSLSESPSCASGPVSQEQRDTIKADIEALPVVDKVYYESQS
;
A
#
# COMPACT_ATOMS: atom_id res chain seq x y z
N MET A 1 25.85 -50.52 -12.69
CA MET A 1 26.54 -49.27 -13.09
C MET A 1 27.09 -48.59 -11.84
N ARG A 2 28.33 -48.12 -11.88
CA ARG A 2 29.18 -47.83 -10.70
C ARG A 2 28.80 -46.53 -9.96
N ALA A 3 27.64 -46.51 -9.29
CA ALA A 3 27.21 -45.34 -8.50
C ALA A 3 28.20 -45.02 -7.36
N GLY A 4 28.73 -46.04 -6.66
CA GLY A 4 29.67 -45.84 -5.57
C GLY A 4 31.00 -45.19 -5.98
N PHE A 5 31.47 -45.45 -7.21
CA PHE A 5 32.69 -44.85 -7.74
C PHE A 5 32.48 -43.35 -8.09
N LEU A 6 31.33 -43.02 -8.68
CA LEU A 6 30.98 -41.63 -8.96
C LEU A 6 30.83 -40.81 -7.67
N PHE A 7 30.17 -41.36 -6.63
CA PHE A 7 30.07 -40.69 -5.32
C PHE A 7 31.42 -40.55 -4.61
N SER A 8 32.34 -41.51 -4.74
CA SER A 8 33.68 -41.37 -4.16
C SER A 8 34.51 -40.27 -4.84
N GLU A 9 34.44 -40.18 -6.17
CA GLU A 9 35.15 -39.15 -6.95
C GLU A 9 34.61 -37.75 -6.63
N VAL A 10 33.28 -37.59 -6.57
CA VAL A 10 32.63 -36.32 -6.22
C VAL A 10 32.97 -35.88 -4.80
N ARG A 11 32.99 -36.81 -3.83
CA ARG A 11 33.37 -36.50 -2.44
C ARG A 11 34.83 -36.06 -2.33
N ILE A 12 35.73 -36.68 -3.09
CA ILE A 12 37.15 -36.30 -3.13
C ILE A 12 37.32 -34.93 -3.79
N GLY A 13 36.65 -34.70 -4.93
CA GLY A 13 36.63 -33.40 -5.62
C GLY A 13 36.05 -32.28 -4.77
N LEU A 14 34.96 -32.55 -4.06
CA LEU A 14 34.31 -31.62 -3.15
C LEU A 14 35.24 -31.27 -1.99
N ARG A 15 35.88 -32.26 -1.34
CA ARG A 15 36.82 -32.04 -0.22
C ARG A 15 37.99 -31.13 -0.61
N ARG A 16 38.49 -31.25 -1.84
CA ARG A 16 39.61 -30.43 -2.34
C ARG A 16 39.20 -29.00 -2.71
N ASN A 17 37.93 -28.77 -3.03
CA ASN A 17 37.38 -27.47 -3.42
C ASN A 17 36.27 -26.98 -2.48
N LEU A 18 36.32 -27.37 -1.20
CA LEU A 18 35.28 -27.06 -0.22
C LEU A 18 35.09 -25.56 -0.04
N THR A 19 36.18 -24.81 0.04
CA THR A 19 36.16 -23.36 0.27
C THR A 19 35.46 -22.61 -0.86
N MET A 20 35.77 -22.95 -2.12
CA MET A 20 35.13 -22.37 -3.30
C MET A 20 33.66 -22.77 -3.41
N THR A 21 33.32 -24.03 -3.12
CA THR A 21 31.93 -24.51 -3.18
C THR A 21 31.07 -23.88 -2.08
N PHE A 22 31.62 -23.71 -0.89
CA PHE A 22 30.92 -23.05 0.23
C PHE A 22 30.67 -21.57 -0.07
N ALA A 23 31.65 -20.88 -0.66
CA ALA A 23 31.48 -19.50 -1.11
C ALA A 23 30.31 -19.36 -2.10
N VAL A 24 30.21 -20.26 -3.08
CA VAL A 24 29.10 -20.27 -4.06
C VAL A 24 27.76 -20.56 -3.38
N MET A 25 27.70 -21.48 -2.41
CA MET A 25 26.46 -21.71 -1.66
C MET A 25 25.99 -20.47 -0.90
N ILE A 26 26.92 -19.78 -0.22
CA ILE A 26 26.60 -18.55 0.52
C ILE A 26 26.06 -17.48 -0.44
N THR A 27 26.73 -17.25 -1.58
CA THR A 27 26.29 -16.21 -2.52
C THR A 27 24.90 -16.51 -3.08
N VAL A 28 24.62 -17.75 -3.47
CA VAL A 28 23.29 -18.17 -3.94
C VAL A 28 22.23 -18.02 -2.84
N ALA A 29 22.54 -18.43 -1.61
CA ALA A 29 21.62 -18.29 -0.48
C ALA A 29 21.28 -16.83 -0.20
N ILE A 30 22.27 -15.92 -0.21
CA ILE A 30 22.05 -14.49 -0.04
C ILE A 30 21.16 -13.94 -1.16
N SER A 31 21.45 -14.27 -2.43
CA SER A 31 20.66 -13.82 -3.57
C SER A 31 19.19 -14.26 -3.48
N LEU A 32 18.94 -15.52 -3.15
CA LEU A 32 17.58 -16.05 -2.97
C LEU A 32 16.87 -15.43 -1.77
N THR A 33 17.60 -15.15 -0.69
CA THR A 33 17.04 -14.50 0.51
C THR A 33 16.60 -13.07 0.20
N LEU A 34 17.46 -12.29 -0.47
CA LEU A 34 17.12 -10.92 -0.88
C LEU A 34 15.93 -10.90 -1.85
N LEU A 35 15.87 -11.85 -2.79
CA LEU A 35 14.71 -12.02 -3.67
C LEU A 35 13.44 -12.35 -2.87
N GLY A 36 13.51 -13.29 -1.93
CA GLY A 36 12.40 -13.64 -1.05
C GLY A 36 11.90 -12.45 -0.23
N ILE A 37 12.81 -11.67 0.36
CA ILE A 37 12.46 -10.44 1.08
C ILE A 37 11.80 -9.43 0.15
N GLY A 38 12.32 -9.24 -1.07
CA GLY A 38 11.75 -8.34 -2.06
C GLY A 38 10.32 -8.72 -2.45
N LEU A 39 10.04 -10.02 -2.62
CA LEU A 39 8.70 -10.53 -2.91
C LEU A 39 7.74 -10.30 -1.73
N LEU A 40 8.18 -10.58 -0.50
CA LEU A 40 7.39 -10.36 0.72
C LEU A 40 7.13 -8.86 0.99
N ALA A 41 8.10 -8.00 0.70
CA ALA A 41 7.93 -6.55 0.79
C ALA A 41 6.94 -6.06 -0.27
N ASN A 42 7.01 -6.58 -1.50
CA ASN A 42 6.06 -6.24 -2.57
C ASN A 42 4.62 -6.65 -2.22
N SER A 43 4.43 -7.83 -1.61
CA SER A 43 3.10 -8.26 -1.16
C SER A 43 2.56 -7.37 -0.04
N GLN A 44 3.41 -6.90 0.88
CA GLN A 44 2.99 -5.97 1.93
C GLN A 44 2.65 -4.58 1.40
N VAL A 45 3.41 -4.05 0.43
CA VAL A 45 3.10 -2.75 -0.19
C VAL A 45 1.74 -2.77 -0.91
N ARG A 46 1.33 -3.91 -1.47
CA ARG A 46 0.00 -4.05 -2.09
C ARG A 46 -1.12 -3.87 -1.06
N VAL A 47 -1.01 -4.54 0.08
CA VAL A 47 -1.97 -4.42 1.20
C VAL A 47 -1.94 -3.03 1.83
N MET A 48 -0.75 -2.41 1.89
CA MET A 48 -0.60 -1.09 2.48
C MET A 48 -1.17 0.02 1.60
N LYS A 49 -1.19 -0.15 0.26
CA LYS A 49 -1.84 0.82 -0.63
C LYS A 49 -3.35 0.86 -0.42
N ASP A 50 -4.00 -0.28 -0.30
CA ASP A 50 -5.44 -0.34 -0.04
C ASP A 50 -5.81 0.41 1.26
N TYR A 51 -4.97 0.34 2.30
CA TYR A 51 -5.18 1.09 3.55
C TYR A 51 -5.13 2.63 3.40
N TRP A 52 -4.32 3.16 2.48
CA TRP A 52 -4.20 4.61 2.29
C TRP A 52 -5.18 5.16 1.24
N TYR A 53 -5.58 4.35 0.25
CA TYR A 53 -6.62 4.74 -0.70
C TYR A 53 -8.01 4.82 -0.04
N ASP A 54 -8.26 4.07 1.03
CA ASP A 54 -9.52 4.08 1.79
C ASP A 54 -9.65 5.26 2.79
N LYS A 55 -8.65 6.15 2.85
CA LYS A 55 -8.61 7.28 3.80
C LYS A 55 -8.51 8.66 3.14
N ILE A 56 -8.96 8.79 1.89
CA ILE A 56 -9.07 10.10 1.26
C ILE A 56 -10.38 10.74 1.73
N GLU A 57 -10.28 11.58 2.77
CA GLU A 57 -11.40 12.38 3.27
C GLU A 57 -11.34 13.79 2.68
N VAL A 58 -12.45 14.27 2.11
CA VAL A 58 -12.58 15.62 1.57
C VAL A 58 -13.60 16.37 2.41
N SER A 59 -13.14 17.36 3.17
CA SER A 59 -14.02 18.21 3.98
C SER A 59 -14.55 19.38 3.15
N VAL A 60 -15.86 19.48 3.01
CA VAL A 60 -16.54 20.62 2.38
C VAL A 60 -17.09 21.52 3.48
N PHE A 61 -16.52 22.72 3.63
CA PHE A 61 -17.00 23.70 4.61
C PHE A 61 -18.12 24.54 4.02
N LEU A 62 -19.25 24.60 4.73
CA LEU A 62 -20.40 25.42 4.36
C LEU A 62 -20.26 26.84 4.91
N CYS A 63 -20.85 27.81 4.24
CA CYS A 63 -20.92 29.20 4.71
C CYS A 63 -21.70 29.27 6.03
N GLY A 64 -21.05 29.77 7.09
CA GLY A 64 -21.64 30.06 8.39
C GLY A 64 -21.88 31.57 8.60
N SER A 65 -22.37 31.94 9.77
CA SER A 65 -22.65 33.34 10.14
C SER A 65 -21.41 34.22 10.25
N LEU A 66 -20.23 33.62 10.46
CA LEU A 66 -18.93 34.29 10.58
C LEU A 66 -18.03 34.08 9.35
N SER A 67 -18.55 33.50 8.26
CA SER A 67 -17.75 33.24 7.06
C SER A 67 -17.55 34.51 6.25
N GLU A 68 -16.35 35.07 6.29
CA GLU A 68 -15.97 36.30 5.56
C GLU A 68 -15.46 36.05 4.13
N SER A 69 -15.55 34.81 3.64
CA SER A 69 -15.09 34.50 2.28
C SER A 69 -15.99 35.15 1.22
N PRO A 70 -15.44 35.65 0.09
CA PRO A 70 -16.24 36.27 -0.97
C PRO A 70 -17.33 35.35 -1.53
N SER A 71 -17.11 34.04 -1.48
CA SER A 71 -18.07 33.00 -1.88
C SER A 71 -19.27 32.86 -0.93
N CYS A 72 -19.19 33.42 0.28
CA CYS A 72 -20.23 33.41 1.30
C CYS A 72 -20.94 34.76 1.46
N ALA A 73 -20.79 35.66 0.49
CA ALA A 73 -21.41 37.00 0.53
C ALA A 73 -22.94 36.98 0.62
N SER A 74 -23.58 35.88 0.24
CA SER A 74 -25.03 35.65 0.35
C SER A 74 -25.50 35.22 1.75
N GLY A 75 -24.59 35.10 2.72
CA GLY A 75 -24.90 34.67 4.09
C GLY A 75 -24.84 33.15 4.29
N PRO A 76 -25.32 32.67 5.46
CA PRO A 76 -25.25 31.26 5.82
C PRO A 76 -26.13 30.39 4.91
N VAL A 77 -25.68 29.16 4.66
CA VAL A 77 -26.39 28.20 3.81
C VAL A 77 -27.78 27.89 4.37
N SER A 78 -28.81 27.84 3.53
CA SER A 78 -30.17 27.42 3.93
C SER A 78 -30.28 25.89 4.08
N GLN A 79 -31.39 25.39 4.65
CA GLN A 79 -31.60 23.94 4.72
C GLN A 79 -31.72 23.32 3.32
N GLU A 80 -32.47 23.96 2.42
CA GLU A 80 -32.67 23.49 1.05
C GLU A 80 -31.34 23.43 0.27
N GLN A 81 -30.46 24.40 0.48
CA GLN A 81 -29.12 24.40 -0.13
C GLN A 81 -28.24 23.28 0.44
N ARG A 82 -28.33 23.01 1.75
CA ARG A 82 -27.62 21.87 2.37
C ARG A 82 -28.08 20.53 1.79
N ASP A 83 -29.38 20.35 1.65
CA ASP A 83 -29.95 19.11 1.12
C ASP A 83 -29.54 18.90 -0.35
N THR A 84 -29.50 19.98 -1.14
CA THR A 84 -29.04 19.94 -2.53
C THR A 84 -27.56 19.56 -2.62
N ILE A 85 -26.69 20.21 -1.83
CA ILE A 85 -25.24 19.90 -1.80
C ILE A 85 -25.01 18.45 -1.39
N LYS A 86 -25.76 17.96 -0.40
CA LYS A 86 -25.68 16.56 0.03
C LYS A 86 -26.06 15.61 -1.09
N ALA A 87 -27.17 15.85 -1.78
CA ALA A 87 -27.62 15.03 -2.90
C ALA A 87 -26.61 15.03 -4.06
N ASP A 88 -26.01 16.18 -4.36
CA ASP A 88 -24.99 16.31 -5.40
C ASP A 88 -23.73 15.50 -5.07
N ILE A 89 -23.30 15.51 -3.81
CA ILE A 89 -22.14 14.72 -3.34
C ILE A 89 -22.46 13.22 -3.36
N GLU A 90 -23.64 12.82 -2.91
CA GLU A 90 -24.08 11.41 -2.92
C GLU A 90 -24.28 10.86 -4.34
N ALA A 91 -24.54 11.72 -5.33
CA ALA A 91 -24.66 11.32 -6.73
C ALA A 91 -23.30 11.04 -7.40
N LEU A 92 -22.17 11.42 -6.78
CA LEU A 92 -20.85 11.20 -7.34
C LEU A 92 -20.44 9.73 -7.17
N PRO A 93 -20.08 9.02 -8.27
CA PRO A 93 -19.74 7.59 -8.20
C PRO A 93 -18.42 7.29 -7.47
N VAL A 94 -17.67 8.33 -7.09
CA VAL A 94 -16.39 8.23 -6.36
C VAL A 94 -16.56 8.38 -4.85
N VAL A 95 -17.77 8.71 -4.37
CA VAL A 95 -18.06 8.91 -2.95
C VAL A 95 -18.65 7.62 -2.38
N ASP A 96 -17.98 7.06 -1.37
CA ASP A 96 -18.49 5.88 -0.66
C ASP A 96 -19.41 6.27 0.52
N LYS A 97 -19.02 7.29 1.30
CA LYS A 97 -19.74 7.73 2.50
C LYS A 97 -19.72 9.24 2.67
N VAL A 98 -20.83 9.78 3.19
CA VAL A 98 -20.99 11.20 3.52
C VAL A 98 -21.32 11.34 5.00
N TYR A 99 -20.54 12.16 5.71
CA TYR A 99 -20.77 12.51 7.11
C TYR A 99 -21.15 13.99 7.21
N TYR A 100 -22.24 14.28 7.92
CA TYR A 100 -22.62 15.65 8.22
C TYR A 100 -22.14 16.01 9.63
N GLU A 101 -21.24 16.98 9.70
CA GLU A 101 -20.73 17.54 10.95
C GLU A 101 -21.33 18.92 11.18
N SER A 102 -22.04 19.11 12.30
CA SER A 102 -22.56 20.41 12.68
C SER A 102 -21.48 21.26 13.35
N GLN A 103 -21.41 22.54 12.99
CA GLN A 103 -20.62 23.52 13.73
C GLN A 103 -21.18 23.61 15.15
N SER A 104 -20.48 22.98 16.10
CA SER A 104 -20.78 22.99 17.53
C SER A 104 -19.74 23.86 18.23
#